data_AF-Q7NCM2-F1
#
_entry.id   AF-Q7NCM2-F1
#
_cell.length_a   1.000
_cell.length_b   1.000
_cell.length_c   1.000
_cell.angle_alpha   90.00
_cell.angle_beta   90.00
_cell.angle_gamma   90.00
#
_symmetry.space_group_name_H-M   'P 1'
#
loop_
_entity.id
_entity.type
_entity.pdbx_description
1 polymer ?
#
loop_
_entity_poly.entity_id
_entity_poly.type
_entity_poly.pdbx_seq_one_letter_code
_entity_poly.pdbx_strand_id
1 'polypeptide(L)'
;MRQTEHVYIVTDENILSGEPIIKGTRTPVRAIVEIWRQGVSAETIPSRLPHLTLAQVFDALSYYSDHQDQINSYIKSNHFPERVLEPVSIDTYDKHTTTYEHIVLDRNGRAIIEGTRIKVKHLAADHTAWAYGPEALLHAYPHLTLGQILSALAYYYDHKEVIDAEIGRDAEYADRLRSEQQEDPVTQKLRKLKEALAAEGDF
;
A
#
# COMPACT_ATOMS: atom_id res chain seq x y z
N MET A 1 -19.18 19.00 -11.81
CA MET A 1 -18.47 18.13 -10.85
C MET A 1 -17.11 17.82 -11.43
N ARG A 2 -16.00 18.05 -10.72
CA ARG A 2 -14.69 17.48 -11.05
C ARG A 2 -14.15 16.83 -9.79
N GLN A 3 -13.95 15.52 -9.84
CA GLN A 3 -13.46 14.66 -8.79
C GLN A 3 -12.06 14.17 -9.21
N THR A 4 -11.17 13.96 -8.25
CA THR A 4 -10.03 13.04 -8.38
C THR A 4 -9.80 12.37 -7.02
N GLU A 5 -9.59 11.06 -7.01
CA GLU A 5 -9.65 10.18 -5.85
C GLU A 5 -8.27 9.58 -5.46
N HIS A 6 -7.17 10.31 -5.65
CA HIS A 6 -5.83 9.94 -5.15
C HIS A 6 -5.23 11.05 -4.28
N VAL A 7 -4.80 10.73 -3.04
CA VAL A 7 -4.47 11.70 -1.97
C VAL A 7 -3.30 12.63 -2.34
N TYR A 8 -2.34 12.09 -3.08
CA TYR A 8 -1.07 12.72 -3.41
C TYR A 8 -0.95 13.15 -4.86
N ILE A 9 -1.98 12.99 -5.69
CA ILE A 9 -1.91 13.32 -7.12
C ILE A 9 -2.70 14.59 -7.40
N VAL A 10 -2.03 15.54 -8.05
CA VAL A 10 -2.61 16.82 -8.46
C VAL A 10 -2.23 17.15 -9.90
N THR A 11 -3.01 17.98 -10.56
CA THR A 11 -2.68 18.56 -11.88
C THR A 11 -2.63 20.08 -11.76
N ASP A 12 -1.69 20.70 -12.47
CA ASP A 12 -1.56 22.16 -12.54
C ASP A 12 -1.18 22.52 -13.98
N GLU A 13 -2.01 23.29 -14.68
CA GLU A 13 -1.78 23.69 -16.08
C GLU A 13 -0.46 24.45 -16.25
N ASN A 14 0.03 25.10 -15.19
CA ASN A 14 1.29 25.85 -15.20
C ASN A 14 2.51 24.96 -14.91
N ILE A 15 2.30 23.69 -14.54
CA ILE A 15 3.37 22.72 -14.26
C ILE A 15 3.23 21.56 -15.23
N LEU A 16 4.22 21.37 -16.09
CA LEU A 16 4.24 20.27 -17.07
C LEU A 16 2.96 20.20 -17.94
N SER A 17 2.35 21.35 -18.25
CA SER A 17 1.12 21.45 -19.06
C SER A 17 -0.03 20.56 -18.53
N GLY A 18 -0.21 20.53 -17.21
CA GLY A 18 -1.30 19.77 -16.58
C GLY A 18 -1.04 18.26 -16.43
N GLU A 19 0.17 17.76 -16.71
CA GLU A 19 0.53 16.36 -16.41
C GLU A 19 0.31 16.05 -14.91
N PRO A 20 -0.22 14.86 -14.54
CA PRO A 20 -0.34 14.47 -13.14
C PRO A 20 1.02 14.48 -12.42
N ILE A 21 1.10 15.21 -11.31
CA ILE A 21 2.31 15.36 -10.48
C ILE A 21 2.03 14.97 -9.02
N ILE A 22 3.10 14.64 -8.29
CA ILE A 22 3.01 14.42 -6.85
C ILE A 22 2.85 15.75 -6.13
N LYS A 23 1.79 15.86 -5.32
CA LYS A 23 1.43 17.02 -4.50
C LYS A 23 2.62 17.52 -3.68
N GLY A 24 2.86 18.82 -3.77
CA GLY A 24 3.99 19.48 -3.10
C GLY A 24 5.34 19.29 -3.81
N THR A 25 5.36 18.67 -4.98
CA THR A 25 6.55 18.47 -5.80
C THR A 25 6.28 18.87 -7.26
N ARG A 26 7.32 18.80 -8.10
CA ARG A 26 7.20 18.85 -9.57
C ARG A 26 7.52 17.51 -10.22
N THR A 27 7.46 16.42 -9.47
CA THR A 27 7.74 15.08 -9.98
C THR A 27 6.48 14.53 -10.64
N PRO A 28 6.48 14.25 -11.96
CA PRO A 28 5.33 13.66 -12.63
C PRO A 28 5.13 12.20 -12.20
N VAL A 29 3.87 11.76 -12.17
CA VAL A 29 3.51 10.34 -11.94
C VAL A 29 4.27 9.44 -12.92
N ARG A 30 4.44 9.91 -14.15
CA ARG A 30 5.21 9.27 -15.19
C ARG A 30 6.63 8.87 -14.77
N ALA A 31 7.35 9.74 -14.05
CA ALA A 31 8.72 9.44 -13.64
C ALA A 31 8.77 8.23 -12.69
N ILE A 32 7.79 8.11 -11.79
CA ILE A 32 7.66 6.97 -10.87
C ILE A 32 7.36 5.70 -11.67
N VAL A 33 6.42 5.77 -12.62
CA VAL A 33 6.04 4.64 -13.48
C VAL A 33 7.20 4.18 -14.35
N GLU A 34 8.01 5.09 -14.87
CA GLU A 34 9.21 4.75 -15.66
C GLU A 34 10.26 4.03 -14.82
N ILE A 35 10.52 4.49 -13.60
CA ILE A 35 11.45 3.82 -12.67
C ILE A 35 10.94 2.41 -12.34
N TRP A 36 9.65 2.28 -12.04
CA TRP A 36 9.03 0.98 -11.74
C TRP A 36 9.14 0.01 -12.93
N ARG A 37 8.86 0.49 -14.15
CA ARG A 37 8.99 -0.31 -15.40
C ARG A 37 10.41 -0.77 -15.72
N GLN A 38 11.43 -0.14 -15.13
CA GLN A 38 12.82 -0.62 -15.21
C GLN A 38 13.10 -1.80 -14.28
N GLY A 39 12.09 -2.34 -13.60
CA GLY A 39 12.20 -3.45 -12.66
C GLY A 39 12.57 -3.03 -11.24
N VAL A 40 12.49 -1.74 -10.93
CA VAL A 40 12.70 -1.24 -9.56
C VAL A 40 11.42 -1.48 -8.77
N SER A 41 11.53 -2.17 -7.63
CA SER A 41 10.38 -2.38 -6.75
C SER A 41 9.87 -1.05 -6.20
N ALA A 42 8.56 -0.94 -5.99
CA ALA A 42 7.93 0.28 -5.49
C ALA A 42 8.55 0.78 -4.17
N GLU A 43 8.94 -0.14 -3.30
CA GLU A 43 9.59 0.13 -2.00
C GLU A 43 10.96 0.81 -2.14
N THR A 44 11.64 0.58 -3.26
CA THR A 44 13.00 1.08 -3.49
C THR A 44 13.01 2.40 -4.29
N ILE A 45 11.87 2.80 -4.86
CA ILE A 45 11.76 4.06 -5.61
C ILE A 45 12.20 5.29 -4.79
N PRO A 46 11.86 5.41 -3.49
CA PRO A 46 12.37 6.51 -2.66
C PRO A 46 13.90 6.60 -2.60
N SER A 47 14.64 5.50 -2.77
CA SER A 47 16.11 5.56 -2.84
C SER A 47 16.62 6.30 -4.08
N ARG A 48 15.81 6.37 -5.15
CA ARG A 48 16.10 7.13 -6.37
C ARG A 48 15.44 8.50 -6.40
N LEU A 49 14.31 8.65 -5.69
CA LEU A 49 13.55 9.88 -5.52
C LEU A 49 13.41 10.19 -4.02
N PRO A 50 14.49 10.64 -3.35
CA PRO A 50 14.55 10.72 -1.88
C PRO A 50 13.63 11.77 -1.26
N HIS A 51 13.04 12.64 -2.07
CA HIS A 51 12.01 13.59 -1.65
C HIS A 51 10.59 12.99 -1.63
N LEU A 52 10.42 11.73 -2.05
CA LEU A 52 9.15 11.03 -2.03
C LEU A 52 9.06 10.03 -0.88
N THR A 53 7.88 9.95 -0.29
CA THR A 53 7.51 8.93 0.70
C THR A 53 6.97 7.67 0.02
N LEU A 54 6.95 6.55 0.74
CA LEU A 54 6.31 5.33 0.26
C LEU A 54 4.82 5.53 -0.04
N ALA A 55 4.10 6.27 0.81
CA ALA A 55 2.69 6.56 0.60
C ALA A 55 2.45 7.30 -0.73
N GLN A 56 3.28 8.30 -1.04
CA GLN A 56 3.23 9.02 -2.32
C GLN A 56 3.55 8.12 -3.52
N VAL A 57 4.54 7.23 -3.39
CA VAL A 57 4.88 6.28 -4.47
C VAL A 57 3.75 5.30 -4.72
N PHE A 58 3.20 4.69 -3.67
CA PHE A 58 2.11 3.74 -3.80
C PHE A 58 0.83 4.40 -4.34
N ASP A 59 0.49 5.61 -3.89
CA ASP A 59 -0.65 6.34 -4.41
C ASP A 59 -0.47 6.71 -5.89
N ALA A 60 0.74 7.11 -6.31
CA ALA A 60 1.06 7.38 -7.71
C ALA A 60 0.95 6.14 -8.60
N LEU A 61 1.42 4.99 -8.13
CA LEU A 61 1.26 3.73 -8.85
C LEU A 61 -0.20 3.27 -8.85
N SER A 62 -0.97 3.57 -7.80
CA SER A 62 -2.42 3.34 -7.78
C SER A 62 -3.10 4.18 -8.85
N TYR A 63 -2.80 5.49 -8.91
CA TYR A 63 -3.31 6.38 -9.96
C TYR A 63 -2.97 5.84 -11.35
N TYR A 64 -1.72 5.44 -11.56
CA TYR A 64 -1.31 4.84 -12.82
C TYR A 64 -2.11 3.57 -13.15
N SER A 65 -2.39 2.70 -12.18
CA SER A 65 -3.20 1.49 -12.39
C SER A 65 -4.57 1.82 -12.98
N ASP A 66 -5.19 2.90 -12.50
CA ASP A 66 -6.53 3.34 -12.89
C ASP A 66 -6.50 4.24 -14.16
N HIS A 67 -5.34 4.83 -14.48
CA HIS A 67 -5.16 5.82 -15.56
C HIS A 67 -4.02 5.45 -16.55
N GLN A 68 -3.88 4.16 -16.86
CA GLN A 68 -2.73 3.66 -17.63
C GLN A 68 -2.59 4.33 -18.99
N ASP A 69 -3.68 4.48 -19.75
CA ASP A 69 -3.64 5.06 -21.10
C ASP A 69 -3.15 6.52 -21.10
N GLN A 70 -3.62 7.31 -20.11
CA GLN A 70 -3.22 8.70 -19.93
C GLN A 70 -1.70 8.79 -19.69
N ILE A 71 -1.20 8.09 -18.69
CA ILE A 71 0.23 8.13 -18.33
C ILE A 71 1.10 7.51 -19.42
N ASN A 72 0.63 6.44 -20.07
CA ASN A 72 1.33 5.83 -21.21
C ASN A 72 1.46 6.80 -22.39
N SER A 73 0.48 7.67 -22.61
CA SER A 73 0.58 8.74 -23.61
C SER A 73 1.72 9.70 -23.26
N TYR A 74 1.80 10.16 -22.01
CA TYR A 74 2.90 11.03 -21.57
C TYR A 74 4.28 10.34 -21.70
N ILE A 75 4.39 9.04 -21.39
CA ILE A 75 5.62 8.24 -21.59
C ILE A 75 6.04 8.25 -23.06
N LYS A 76 5.11 8.00 -23.97
CA LYS A 76 5.40 8.01 -25.42
C LYS A 76 5.79 9.41 -25.91
N SER A 77 5.15 10.45 -25.40
CA SER A 77 5.38 11.84 -25.83
C SER A 77 6.70 12.43 -25.30
N ASN A 78 7.23 11.93 -24.18
CA ASN A 78 8.45 12.44 -23.55
C ASN A 78 9.77 12.03 -24.26
N HIS A 79 9.72 11.57 -25.51
CA HIS A 79 10.91 11.24 -26.30
C HIS A 79 11.60 12.46 -26.97
N PHE A 80 11.25 13.71 -26.64
CA PHE A 80 11.90 14.95 -27.13
C PHE A 80 12.09 16.01 -26.00
N PRO A 81 13.23 16.73 -25.90
CA PRO A 81 13.58 17.52 -24.72
C PRO A 81 13.10 18.99 -24.75
N GLU A 82 12.57 19.41 -23.60
CA GLU A 82 12.80 20.63 -22.79
C GLU A 82 12.63 22.09 -23.31
N ARG A 83 12.11 22.93 -22.38
CA ARG A 83 11.97 24.41 -22.28
C ARG A 83 10.73 25.05 -22.91
N VAL A 84 10.04 26.02 -22.27
CA VAL A 84 10.52 27.28 -21.65
C VAL A 84 9.71 27.62 -20.38
N LEU A 85 10.34 28.16 -19.34
CA LEU A 85 9.65 28.73 -18.17
C LEU A 85 9.50 30.25 -18.35
N GLU A 86 8.27 30.73 -18.45
CA GLU A 86 7.94 32.14 -18.15
C GLU A 86 7.37 32.23 -16.73
N PRO A 87 7.68 33.29 -15.96
CA PRO A 87 7.12 33.45 -14.62
C PRO A 87 5.70 34.01 -14.73
N VAL A 88 4.83 33.75 -13.75
CA VAL A 88 4.12 34.80 -12.96
C VAL A 88 2.95 34.24 -12.11
N SER A 89 2.81 34.92 -10.96
CA SER A 89 1.69 35.06 -10.00
C SER A 89 1.07 33.82 -9.36
N ILE A 90 1.44 33.64 -8.09
CA ILE A 90 0.72 32.85 -7.09
C ILE A 90 -0.39 33.73 -6.55
N ASP A 91 -1.65 33.43 -6.88
CA ASP A 91 -2.77 33.86 -6.05
C ASP A 91 -3.80 32.72 -5.93
N THR A 92 -3.88 32.25 -4.68
CA THR A 92 -5.00 31.50 -4.07
C THR A 92 -5.19 30.04 -4.48
N TYR A 93 -4.40 29.16 -3.86
CA TYR A 93 -4.65 27.72 -3.80
C TYR A 93 -5.82 27.41 -2.86
N ASP A 94 -6.96 26.97 -3.40
CA ASP A 94 -8.02 26.33 -2.63
C ASP A 94 -7.61 24.87 -2.36
N LYS A 95 -7.28 24.55 -1.10
CA LYS A 95 -6.93 23.20 -0.66
C LYS A 95 -8.21 22.39 -0.52
N HIS A 96 -8.38 21.37 -1.36
CA HIS A 96 -9.29 20.27 -1.07
C HIS A 96 -8.48 18.98 -0.88
N THR A 97 -8.72 18.33 0.25
CA THR A 97 -8.13 17.03 0.63
C THR A 97 -8.94 15.94 -0.06
N THR A 98 -8.30 15.10 -0.88
CA THR A 98 -8.90 13.95 -1.57
C THR A 98 -8.53 12.65 -0.83
N THR A 99 -9.37 11.61 -0.93
CA THR A 99 -9.27 10.29 -0.24
C THR A 99 -8.49 9.26 -1.08
N TYR A 100 -8.27 8.02 -0.59
CA TYR A 100 -7.62 6.94 -1.36
C TYR A 100 -8.66 6.17 -2.20
N GLU A 101 -8.43 6.02 -3.51
CA GLU A 101 -9.41 5.58 -4.54
C GLU A 101 -10.05 4.20 -4.30
N HIS A 102 -9.51 3.38 -3.39
CA HIS A 102 -10.02 2.03 -3.13
C HIS A 102 -10.25 1.71 -1.65
N ILE A 103 -10.23 2.71 -0.78
CA ILE A 103 -10.27 2.51 0.68
C ILE A 103 -11.51 3.16 1.28
N VAL A 104 -12.31 2.32 1.95
CA VAL A 104 -13.49 2.73 2.70
C VAL A 104 -13.31 2.44 4.19
N LEU A 105 -13.82 3.32 5.04
CA LEU A 105 -13.83 3.11 6.49
C LEU A 105 -15.16 2.46 6.91
N ASP A 106 -15.11 1.39 7.71
CA ASP A 106 -16.32 0.83 8.31
C ASP A 106 -16.86 1.73 9.45
N ARG A 107 -18.03 1.36 10.00
CA ARG A 107 -18.66 2.07 11.13
C ARG A 107 -17.80 2.12 12.41
N ASN A 108 -16.74 1.32 12.47
CA ASN A 108 -15.79 1.27 13.58
C ASN A 108 -14.48 2.02 13.24
N GLY A 109 -14.42 2.71 12.09
CA GLY A 109 -13.26 3.45 11.62
C GLY A 109 -12.15 2.58 11.03
N ARG A 110 -12.40 1.29 10.75
CA ARG A 110 -11.38 0.40 10.18
C ARG A 110 -11.36 0.51 8.67
N ALA A 111 -10.16 0.63 8.13
CA ALA A 111 -9.94 0.67 6.69
C ALA A 111 -10.16 -0.71 6.04
N ILE A 112 -11.01 -0.73 5.03
CA ILE A 112 -11.42 -1.89 4.23
C ILE A 112 -11.21 -1.54 2.76
N ILE A 113 -10.80 -2.53 1.97
CA ILE A 113 -10.69 -2.39 0.52
C ILE A 113 -12.10 -2.43 -0.08
N GLU A 114 -12.47 -1.40 -0.82
CA GLU A 114 -13.80 -1.25 -1.41
C GLU A 114 -14.19 -2.48 -2.24
N GLY A 115 -15.46 -2.88 -2.15
CA GLY A 115 -15.98 -4.06 -2.83
C GLY A 115 -15.60 -5.40 -2.17
N THR A 116 -14.85 -5.36 -1.05
CA THR A 116 -14.40 -6.57 -0.36
C THR A 116 -14.68 -6.53 1.15
N ARG A 117 -14.37 -7.62 1.85
CA ARG A 117 -14.30 -7.67 3.32
C ARG A 117 -12.86 -7.65 3.85
N ILE A 118 -11.88 -7.44 2.98
CA ILE A 118 -10.47 -7.45 3.34
C ILE A 118 -10.11 -6.12 3.97
N LYS A 119 -9.55 -6.18 5.18
CA LYS A 119 -9.07 -5.01 5.91
C LYS A 119 -7.67 -4.66 5.44
N VAL A 120 -7.35 -3.37 5.39
CA VAL A 120 -6.01 -2.89 5.02
C VAL A 120 -4.92 -3.53 5.88
N LYS A 121 -5.19 -3.71 7.18
CA LYS A 121 -4.23 -4.36 8.10
C LYS A 121 -3.83 -5.78 7.72
N HIS A 122 -4.65 -6.53 6.98
CA HIS A 122 -4.29 -7.88 6.54
C HIS A 122 -3.21 -7.81 5.46
N LEU A 123 -3.37 -6.92 4.47
CA LEU A 123 -2.33 -6.68 3.47
C LEU A 123 -1.07 -6.09 4.10
N ALA A 124 -1.21 -5.18 5.06
CA ALA A 124 -0.09 -4.60 5.79
C ALA A 124 0.67 -5.66 6.61
N ALA A 125 -0.03 -6.59 7.26
CA ALA A 125 0.58 -7.70 7.99
C ALA A 125 1.39 -8.61 7.05
N ASP A 126 0.85 -8.99 5.90
CA ASP A 126 1.57 -9.82 4.93
C ASP A 126 2.77 -9.09 4.31
N HIS A 127 2.60 -7.82 3.98
CA HIS A 127 3.66 -6.94 3.47
C HIS A 127 4.81 -6.86 4.48
N THR A 128 4.51 -6.63 5.76
CA THR A 128 5.52 -6.46 6.81
C THR A 128 6.17 -7.76 7.26
N ALA A 129 5.39 -8.84 7.40
CA ALA A 129 5.88 -10.13 7.88
C ALA A 129 6.82 -10.81 6.86
N TRP A 130 6.56 -10.64 5.56
CA TRP A 130 7.26 -11.35 4.50
C TRP A 130 8.02 -10.44 3.53
N ALA A 131 8.04 -9.12 3.77
CA ALA A 131 8.57 -8.12 2.83
C ALA A 131 7.99 -8.29 1.42
N TYR A 132 6.73 -8.72 1.32
CA TYR A 132 6.06 -8.96 0.04
C TYR A 132 5.71 -7.64 -0.62
N GLY A 133 6.27 -7.39 -1.80
CA GLY A 133 5.87 -6.25 -2.61
C GLY A 133 4.45 -6.39 -3.18
N PRO A 134 3.90 -5.31 -3.78
CA PRO A 134 2.56 -5.28 -4.35
C PRO A 134 2.26 -6.45 -5.29
N GLU A 135 3.24 -6.84 -6.10
CA GLU A 135 3.12 -7.94 -7.07
C GLU A 135 3.00 -9.30 -6.38
N ALA A 136 3.72 -9.51 -5.27
CA ALA A 136 3.61 -10.73 -4.47
C ALA A 136 2.25 -10.80 -3.73
N LEU A 137 1.77 -9.66 -3.23
CA LEU A 137 0.43 -9.56 -2.65
C LEU A 137 -0.66 -9.85 -3.70
N LEU A 138 -0.50 -9.38 -4.93
CA LEU A 138 -1.45 -9.67 -6.00
C LEU A 138 -1.56 -11.17 -6.28
N HIS A 139 -0.43 -11.89 -6.22
CA HIS A 139 -0.43 -13.34 -6.35
C HIS A 139 -1.15 -14.03 -5.18
N ALA A 140 -0.95 -13.56 -3.96
CA ALA A 140 -1.62 -14.10 -2.76
C ALA A 140 -3.12 -13.78 -2.71
N TYR A 141 -3.53 -12.63 -3.28
CA TYR A 141 -4.90 -12.12 -3.29
C TYR A 141 -5.39 -11.92 -4.73
N PRO A 142 -5.61 -12.99 -5.52
CA PRO A 142 -5.89 -12.90 -6.96
C PRO A 142 -7.25 -12.25 -7.32
N HIS A 143 -8.08 -11.96 -6.31
CA HIS A 143 -9.36 -11.28 -6.46
C HIS A 143 -9.28 -9.77 -6.18
N LEU A 144 -8.10 -9.28 -5.79
CA LEU A 144 -7.82 -7.84 -5.69
C LEU A 144 -7.16 -7.36 -6.98
N THR A 145 -7.39 -6.09 -7.31
CA THR A 145 -6.63 -5.42 -8.38
C THR A 145 -5.32 -4.87 -7.83
N LEU A 146 -4.37 -4.61 -8.72
CA LEU A 146 -3.12 -3.95 -8.33
C LEU A 146 -3.38 -2.55 -7.74
N GLY A 147 -4.29 -1.77 -8.33
CA GLY A 147 -4.72 -0.47 -7.79
C GLY A 147 -5.28 -0.55 -6.37
N GLN A 148 -6.11 -1.55 -6.06
CA GLN A 148 -6.62 -1.77 -4.70
C GLN A 148 -5.49 -2.06 -3.70
N ILE A 149 -4.52 -2.90 -4.06
CA ILE A 149 -3.38 -3.22 -3.20
C ILE A 149 -2.51 -1.98 -2.99
N LEU A 150 -2.21 -1.23 -4.06
CA LEU A 150 -1.40 -0.02 -3.99
C LEU A 150 -2.06 1.07 -3.16
N SER A 151 -3.36 1.31 -3.33
CA SER A 151 -4.12 2.22 -2.47
C SER A 151 -4.13 1.79 -1.00
N ALA A 152 -4.26 0.48 -0.73
CA ALA A 152 -4.21 -0.03 0.64
C ALA A 152 -2.83 0.17 1.28
N LEU A 153 -1.74 -0.05 0.53
CA LEU A 153 -0.39 0.21 1.00
C LEU A 153 -0.15 1.71 1.20
N ALA A 154 -0.65 2.57 0.31
CA ALA A 154 -0.58 4.02 0.49
C ALA A 154 -1.26 4.46 1.81
N TYR A 155 -2.49 3.98 2.05
CA TYR A 155 -3.20 4.22 3.32
C TYR A 155 -2.41 3.71 4.53
N TYR A 156 -1.87 2.49 4.43
CA TYR A 156 -1.10 1.89 5.52
C TYR A 156 0.11 2.73 5.90
N TYR A 157 0.90 3.21 4.94
CA TYR A 157 2.10 3.99 5.24
C TYR A 157 1.81 5.36 5.85
N ASP A 158 0.64 5.94 5.57
CA ASP A 158 0.19 7.18 6.22
C ASP A 158 -0.41 6.95 7.62
N HIS A 159 -0.78 5.71 7.96
CA HIS A 159 -1.40 5.33 9.23
C HIS A 159 -0.61 4.22 9.93
N LYS A 160 0.70 4.16 9.68
CA LYS A 160 1.54 3.00 9.96
C LYS A 160 1.54 2.64 11.44
N GLU A 161 1.70 3.62 12.32
CA GLU A 161 1.78 3.40 13.76
C GLU A 161 0.51 2.78 14.33
N VAL A 162 -0.66 3.25 13.86
CA VAL A 162 -1.96 2.76 14.32
C VAL A 162 -2.18 1.32 13.86
N ILE A 163 -1.89 1.05 12.58
CA ILE A 163 -2.10 -0.27 11.99
C ILE A 163 -1.10 -1.29 12.55
N ASP A 164 0.18 -0.93 12.71
CA ASP A 164 1.18 -1.80 13.34
C ASP A 164 0.79 -2.18 14.76
N ALA A 165 0.28 -1.22 15.55
CA ALA A 165 -0.20 -1.49 16.90
C ALA A 165 -1.44 -2.42 16.91
N GLU A 166 -2.32 -2.35 15.90
CA GLU A 166 -3.41 -3.32 15.73
C GLU A 166 -2.89 -4.71 15.38
N ILE A 167 -1.94 -4.81 14.45
CA ILE A 167 -1.34 -6.08 14.02
C ILE A 167 -0.65 -6.76 15.21
N GLY A 168 0.14 -6.00 15.98
CA GLY A 168 0.83 -6.51 17.17
C GLY A 168 -0.15 -7.06 18.22
N ARG A 169 -1.21 -6.30 18.54
CA ARG A 169 -2.25 -6.75 19.49
C ARG A 169 -2.95 -8.03 19.04
N ASP A 170 -3.27 -8.14 17.75
CA ASP A 170 -3.91 -9.32 17.19
C ASP A 170 -2.97 -10.54 17.25
N ALA A 171 -1.68 -10.36 16.98
CA ALA A 171 -0.67 -11.41 17.06
C ALA A 171 -0.50 -11.92 18.51
N GLU A 172 -0.35 -11.01 19.48
CA GLU A 172 -0.25 -11.34 20.91
C GLU A 172 -1.50 -12.07 21.42
N TYR A 173 -2.68 -11.65 20.98
CA TYR A 173 -3.94 -12.31 21.31
C TYR A 173 -4.00 -13.74 20.75
N ALA A 174 -3.61 -13.93 19.50
CA ALA A 174 -3.57 -15.24 18.87
C ALA A 174 -2.55 -16.17 19.55
N ASP A 175 -1.38 -15.67 19.93
CA ASP A 175 -0.36 -16.44 20.67
C ASP A 175 -0.85 -16.88 22.04
N ARG A 176 -1.48 -15.98 22.80
CA ARG A 176 -2.08 -16.32 24.10
C ARG A 176 -3.14 -17.42 23.97
N LEU A 177 -4.05 -17.31 23.01
CA LEU A 177 -5.05 -18.35 22.75
C LEU A 177 -4.40 -19.69 22.38
N ARG A 178 -3.34 -19.67 21.56
CA ARG A 178 -2.57 -20.88 21.21
C ARG A 178 -1.92 -21.52 22.43
N SER A 179 -1.32 -20.72 23.31
CA SER A 179 -0.70 -21.19 24.55
C SER A 179 -1.73 -21.78 25.53
N GLU A 180 -2.85 -21.09 25.76
CA GLU A 180 -3.93 -21.56 26.63
C GLU A 180 -4.52 -22.90 26.13
N GLN A 181 -4.67 -23.08 24.81
CA GLN A 181 -5.17 -24.34 24.23
C GLN A 181 -4.13 -25.48 24.26
N GLN A 182 -2.84 -25.18 24.14
CA GLN A 182 -1.78 -26.18 24.35
C GLN A 182 -1.71 -26.66 25.81
N GLU A 183 -2.13 -25.83 26.76
CA GLU A 183 -2.19 -26.17 28.18
C GLU A 183 -3.52 -26.82 28.62
N ASP A 184 -4.48 -27.06 27.73
CA ASP A 184 -5.75 -27.73 28.08
C ASP A 184 -5.49 -29.12 28.72
N PRO A 185 -6.19 -29.46 29.83
CA PRO A 185 -6.11 -30.78 30.47
C PRO A 185 -6.13 -31.97 29.51
N VAL A 186 -6.88 -31.90 28.41
CA VAL A 186 -6.95 -32.95 27.38
C VAL A 186 -5.62 -33.11 26.65
N THR A 187 -5.01 -32.00 26.22
CA THR A 187 -3.70 -31.97 25.54
C THR A 187 -2.58 -32.42 26.48
N GLN A 188 -2.63 -31.99 27.75
CA GLN A 188 -1.69 -32.44 28.79
C GLN A 188 -1.79 -33.95 29.04
N LYS A 189 -3.02 -34.50 29.10
CA LYS A 189 -3.25 -35.92 29.33
C LYS A 189 -2.80 -36.76 28.14
N LEU A 190 -3.01 -36.28 26.91
CA LEU A 190 -2.56 -36.93 25.68
C LEU A 190 -1.03 -36.95 25.57
N ARG A 191 -0.35 -35.86 25.96
CA ARG A 191 1.11 -35.77 26.01
C ARG A 191 1.69 -36.74 27.03
N LYS A 192 1.18 -36.73 28.27
CA LYS A 192 1.59 -37.69 29.32
C LYS A 192 1.40 -39.15 28.91
N LEU A 193 0.30 -39.45 28.20
CA LEU A 193 0.04 -40.81 27.72
C LEU A 193 1.01 -41.24 26.63
N LYS A 194 1.35 -40.35 25.69
CA LYS A 194 2.36 -40.61 24.65
C LYS A 194 3.77 -40.78 25.24
N GLU A 195 4.13 -39.96 26.22
CA GLU A 195 5.41 -40.06 26.92
C GLU A 195 5.51 -41.39 27.70
N ALA A 196 4.43 -41.83 28.36
CA ALA A 196 4.39 -43.13 29.05
C ALA A 196 4.46 -44.33 28.08
N LEU A 197 3.73 -44.28 26.97
CA LEU A 197 3.77 -45.32 25.94
C LEU A 197 5.13 -45.42 25.24
N ALA A 198 5.86 -44.30 25.10
CA ALA A 198 7.22 -44.30 24.57
C ALA A 198 8.25 -44.87 25.56
N ALA A 199 8.02 -44.72 26.86
CA ALA A 199 8.90 -45.26 27.91
C ALA A 199 8.70 -46.77 28.15
N GLU A 200 7.55 -47.33 27.80
CA GLU A 200 7.25 -48.77 27.93
C GLU A 200 7.68 -49.61 26.70
N GLY A 201 8.15 -48.98 25.62
CA GLY A 201 8.55 -49.64 24.37
C GLY A 201 10.04 -50.01 24.24
N ASP A 202 10.88 -49.67 25.22
CA ASP A 202 12.31 -49.98 25.26
C ASP A 202 12.61 -51.06 26.32
N PHE A 203 12.13 -52.30 26.08
CA PHE A 203 12.57 -53.53 26.78
C PHE A 203 12.60 -54.72 25.83
#